data_AF-U4LD85-F1
#
_entry.id   AF-U4LD85-F1
#
_cell.length_a   1.000
_cell.length_b   1.000
_cell.length_c   1.000
_cell.angle_alpha   90.00
_cell.angle_beta   90.00
_cell.angle_gamma   90.00
#
_symmetry.space_group_name_H-M   'P 1'
#
loop_
_entity.id
_entity.type
_entity.pdbx_description
1 polymer ?
#
loop_
_entity_poly.entity_id
_entity_poly.type
_entity_poly.pdbx_seq_one_letter_code
_entity_poly.pdbx_strand_id
1 'polypeptide(L)'
;MMRSKRVYKCELNGKYWVDDSLTWSLEKDMVIGNTATTTFSLYQELREPISTRDLIFDDKILICRENKAPDFIWRDDSLIKRLCTLSTDVSYISHERFERKISPRGVHYYIVSYKVRMTLLNES
;
A
#
# COMPACT_ATOMS: atom_id res chain seq x y z
N MET A 1 15.74 -2.43 -21.83
CA MET A 1 16.55 -1.53 -21.00
C MET A 1 16.37 -1.98 -19.55
N MET A 2 17.37 -2.63 -18.95
CA MET A 2 17.29 -3.10 -17.55
C MET A 2 17.33 -1.88 -16.62
N ARG A 3 16.22 -1.59 -15.92
CA ARG A 3 16.22 -0.58 -14.84
C ARG A 3 16.96 -1.16 -13.63
N SER A 4 17.96 -0.44 -13.13
CA SER A 4 18.71 -0.85 -11.94
C SER A 4 17.80 -0.76 -10.70
N LYS A 5 17.77 -1.83 -9.90
CA LYS A 5 17.02 -1.89 -8.64
C LYS A 5 17.65 -0.91 -7.65
N ARG A 6 16.87 0.05 -7.16
CA ARG A 6 17.28 0.87 -6.02
C ARG A 6 16.73 0.23 -4.75
N VAL A 7 17.65 -0.28 -3.95
CA VAL A 7 17.36 -0.73 -2.59
C VAL A 7 17.69 0.44 -1.67
N TYR A 8 16.71 0.88 -0.90
CA TYR A 8 16.90 1.92 0.10
C TYR A 8 16.56 1.36 1.47
N LYS A 9 17.39 1.68 2.46
CA LYS A 9 17.09 1.37 3.85
C LYS A 9 16.09 2.38 4.35
N CYS A 10 14.92 1.93 4.81
CA CYS A 10 14.00 2.79 5.54
C CYS A 10 14.66 3.21 6.85
N GLU A 11 14.78 4.51 7.03
CA GLU A 11 15.43 5.09 8.21
C GLU A 11 14.59 4.94 9.49
N LEU A 12 13.28 4.67 9.34
CA LEU A 12 12.34 4.55 10.45
C LEU A 12 12.33 3.15 11.05
N ASN A 13 12.11 2.12 10.24
CA ASN A 13 11.98 0.74 10.74
C ASN A 13 13.23 -0.13 10.50
N GLY A 14 14.26 0.42 9.84
CA GLY A 14 15.49 -0.29 9.52
C GLY A 14 15.35 -1.38 8.45
N LYS A 15 14.16 -1.56 7.87
CA LYS A 15 13.90 -2.52 6.78
C LYS A 15 14.39 -1.96 5.46
N TYR A 16 14.75 -2.85 4.55
CA TYR A 16 15.06 -2.48 3.18
C TYR A 16 13.77 -2.43 2.38
N TRP A 17 13.58 -1.33 1.67
CA TRP A 17 12.58 -1.19 0.62
C TRP A 17 13.28 -1.29 -0.71
N VAL A 18 12.57 -1.91 -1.66
CA VAL A 18 13.05 -2.02 -3.04
C VAL A 18 12.06 -1.25 -3.89
N ASP A 19 12.59 -0.29 -4.67
CA ASP A 19 11.78 0.42 -5.67
C ASP A 19 11.03 -0.60 -6.53
N ASP A 20 9.77 -0.27 -6.83
CA ASP A 20 8.87 -1.07 -7.66
C ASP A 20 8.53 -2.46 -7.10
N SER A 21 8.84 -2.76 -5.83
CA SER A 21 8.35 -3.98 -5.18
C SER A 21 6.83 -3.90 -5.05
N LEU A 22 6.17 -4.97 -5.48
CA LEU A 22 4.73 -5.05 -5.36
C LEU A 22 4.38 -5.41 -3.91
N THR A 23 3.73 -4.50 -3.18
CA THR A 23 3.36 -4.71 -1.77
C THR A 23 2.01 -5.41 -1.61
N TRP A 24 1.18 -5.38 -2.66
CA TRP A 24 -0.11 -6.06 -2.72
C TRP A 24 -0.60 -6.14 -4.19
N SER A 25 -1.52 -7.06 -4.50
CA SER A 25 -2.18 -7.19 -5.82
C SER A 25 -3.60 -7.75 -5.68
N LEU A 26 -4.40 -7.55 -6.73
CA LEU A 26 -5.57 -8.37 -7.01
C LEU A 26 -5.25 -9.32 -8.18
N GLU A 27 -5.48 -10.61 -7.97
CA GLU A 27 -5.36 -11.64 -9.01
C GLU A 27 -6.61 -11.67 -9.87
N LYS A 28 -6.42 -11.91 -11.17
CA LYS A 28 -7.52 -12.18 -12.09
C LYS A 28 -8.22 -13.47 -11.66
N ASP A 29 -9.55 -13.47 -11.67
CA ASP A 29 -10.39 -14.61 -11.27
C ASP A 29 -10.28 -14.99 -9.78
N MET A 30 -9.65 -14.14 -8.95
CA MET A 30 -9.78 -14.22 -7.50
C MET A 30 -11.27 -14.22 -7.18
N VAL A 31 -11.79 -15.34 -6.64
CA VAL A 31 -13.22 -15.51 -6.38
C VAL A 31 -13.61 -14.53 -5.30
N ILE A 32 -14.07 -13.36 -5.74
CA ILE A 32 -14.81 -12.44 -4.92
C ILE A 32 -16.13 -13.15 -4.68
N GLY A 33 -16.27 -13.82 -3.53
CA GLY A 33 -17.48 -14.58 -3.19
C GLY A 33 -18.75 -13.75 -3.35
N ASN A 34 -19.92 -14.39 -3.32
CA ASN A 34 -21.25 -13.87 -3.68
C ASN A 34 -21.67 -12.46 -3.17
N THR A 35 -20.88 -11.80 -2.33
CA THR A 35 -21.03 -10.40 -1.89
C THR A 35 -20.14 -9.39 -2.63
N ALA A 36 -19.44 -9.79 -3.70
CA ALA A 36 -18.68 -8.93 -4.59
C ALA A 36 -17.70 -7.97 -3.86
N THR A 37 -17.23 -8.37 -2.67
CA THR A 37 -16.35 -7.57 -1.82
C THR A 37 -14.98 -8.21 -1.70
N THR A 38 -13.90 -7.45 -1.91
CA THR A 38 -12.54 -7.82 -1.48
C THR A 38 -12.04 -6.87 -0.39
N THR A 39 -11.20 -7.37 0.52
CA THR A 39 -10.57 -6.57 1.58
C THR A 39 -9.08 -6.84 1.62
N PHE A 40 -8.27 -5.77 1.68
CA PHE A 40 -6.82 -5.88 1.83
C PHE A 40 -6.32 -4.87 2.87
N SER A 41 -5.21 -5.23 3.50
CA SER A 41 -4.58 -4.41 4.54
C SER A 41 -3.50 -3.53 3.93
N LEU A 42 -3.52 -2.26 4.28
CA LEU A 42 -2.47 -1.29 3.96
C LEU A 42 -1.89 -0.74 5.27
N TYR A 43 -0.69 -0.20 5.18
CA TYR A 43 -0.11 0.56 6.27
C TYR A 43 0.74 1.70 5.72
N GLN A 44 0.84 2.78 6.50
CA GLN A 44 1.69 3.94 6.20
C GLN A 44 2.55 4.27 7.42
N GLU A 45 3.79 4.70 7.17
CA GLU A 45 4.72 5.13 8.21
C GLU A 45 4.80 6.66 8.24
N LEU A 46 4.49 7.26 9.39
CA LEU A 46 4.46 8.72 9.58
C LEU A 46 5.53 9.16 10.55
N ARG A 47 6.42 10.05 10.11
CA ARG A 47 7.49 10.61 10.96
C ARG A 47 6.93 11.72 11.84
N GLU A 48 7.33 11.76 13.12
CA GLU A 48 7.02 12.91 13.99
C GLU A 48 7.86 14.15 13.60
N PRO A 49 7.30 15.38 13.66
CA PRO A 49 5.89 15.69 13.97
C PRO A 49 4.95 15.44 12.77
N ILE A 50 3.74 14.92 13.04
CA ILE A 50 2.73 14.68 12.01
C ILE A 50 2.04 15.99 11.62
N SER A 51 2.01 16.31 10.33
CA SER A 51 1.12 17.33 9.76
C SER A 51 -0.24 16.74 9.39
N THR A 52 -1.31 17.55 9.41
CA THR A 52 -2.63 17.13 8.90
C THR A 52 -2.60 16.72 7.43
N ARG A 53 -1.66 17.27 6.64
CA ARG A 53 -1.45 16.85 5.24
C ARG A 53 -0.82 15.45 5.13
N ASP A 54 -0.11 15.01 6.15
CA ASP A 54 0.50 13.68 6.19
C ASP A 54 -0.53 12.58 6.50
N LEU A 55 -1.80 12.95 6.71
CA LEU A 55 -2.89 12.03 7.02
C LEU A 55 -3.77 11.72 5.80
N ILE A 56 -3.36 12.14 4.61
CA ILE A 56 -4.00 11.79 3.34
C ILE A 56 -3.05 10.89 2.56
N PHE A 57 -3.47 9.65 2.31
CA PHE A 57 -2.66 8.64 1.65
C PHE A 57 -3.14 8.36 0.24
N ASP A 58 -2.24 8.43 -0.74
CA ASP A 58 -2.53 8.07 -2.12
C ASP A 58 -1.88 6.73 -2.48
N ASP A 59 -2.69 5.68 -2.46
CA ASP A 59 -2.26 4.32 -2.79
C ASP A 59 -2.66 3.96 -4.22
N LYS A 60 -1.72 3.42 -5.00
CA LYS A 60 -1.98 2.98 -6.38
C LYS A 60 -2.57 1.59 -6.38
N ILE A 61 -3.79 1.46 -6.89
CA ILE A 61 -4.44 0.16 -7.05
C ILE A 61 -3.98 -0.49 -8.35
N LEU A 62 -3.31 -1.63 -8.25
CA LEU A 62 -2.74 -2.36 -9.38
C LEU A 62 -3.43 -3.71 -9.57
N ILE A 63 -3.69 -4.07 -10.83
CA ILE A 63 -4.22 -5.39 -11.22
C ILE A 63 -3.14 -6.12 -12.00
N CYS A 64 -2.96 -7.41 -11.69
CA CYS A 64 -2.15 -8.31 -12.47
C CYS A 64 -3.03 -9.23 -13.31
N ARG A 65 -2.66 -9.46 -14.57
CA ARG A 65 -3.39 -10.35 -15.49
C ARG A 65 -3.06 -11.83 -15.35
N GLU A 66 -2.01 -12.15 -14.60
CA GLU A 66 -1.61 -13.53 -14.33
C GLU A 66 -2.15 -14.01 -12.98
N ASN A 67 -2.16 -15.34 -12.82
CA ASN A 67 -2.56 -16.03 -11.59
C ASN A 67 -1.56 -15.86 -10.45
N LYS A 68 -0.46 -15.14 -10.68
CA LYS A 68 0.53 -14.81 -9.68
C LYS A 68 1.11 -13.44 -9.99
N ALA A 69 0.98 -12.53 -9.04
CA ALA A 69 1.59 -11.22 -9.21
C ALA A 69 3.12 -11.32 -9.15
N PRO A 70 3.85 -10.57 -9.99
CA PRO A 70 5.30 -10.57 -9.92
C PRO A 70 5.74 -9.86 -8.64
N ASP A 71 6.90 -10.27 -8.11
CA ASP A 71 7.47 -9.61 -6.93
C ASP A 71 7.78 -8.12 -7.18
N PHE A 72 7.96 -7.73 -8.46
CA PHE A 72 8.31 -6.37 -8.88
C PHE A 72 7.51 -5.93 -10.10
N ILE A 73 7.15 -4.64 -10.13
CA ILE A 73 6.34 -4.02 -11.19
C ILE A 73 7.05 -4.11 -12.55
N TRP A 74 8.33 -3.71 -12.62
CA TRP A 74 9.11 -3.68 -13.85
C TRP A 74 9.43 -5.05 -14.46
N ARG A 75 9.18 -6.16 -13.73
CA ARG A 75 9.52 -7.51 -14.23
C ARG A 75 8.71 -7.82 -15.49
N ASP A 76 7.47 -7.36 -15.54
CA ASP A 76 6.66 -7.36 -16.74
C ASP A 76 5.59 -6.25 -16.66
N ASP A 77 5.97 -5.05 -17.09
CA ASP A 77 5.08 -3.88 -17.11
C ASP A 77 3.81 -4.11 -17.97
N SER A 78 3.80 -5.12 -18.86
CA SER A 78 2.64 -5.43 -19.69
C SER A 78 1.53 -6.19 -18.92
N LEU A 79 1.91 -6.88 -17.84
CA LEU A 79 1.01 -7.68 -17.01
C LEU A 79 0.35 -6.87 -15.90
N ILE A 80 0.97 -5.77 -15.47
CA ILE A 80 0.49 -4.91 -14.41
C ILE A 80 -0.19 -3.68 -14.99
N LYS A 81 -1.44 -3.44 -14.57
CA LYS A 81 -2.18 -2.23 -14.93
C LYS A 81 -2.62 -1.49 -13.69
N ARG A 82 -2.42 -0.17 -13.69
CA ARG A 82 -3.06 0.71 -12.70
C ARG A 82 -4.57 0.72 -12.96
N LEU A 83 -5.34 0.29 -11.98
CA LEU A 83 -6.80 0.39 -11.97
C LEU A 83 -7.22 1.81 -11.58
N CYS A 84 -6.75 2.28 -10.42
CA CYS A 84 -7.06 3.60 -9.91
C CYS A 84 -6.02 4.07 -8.87
N THR A 85 -6.23 5.25 -8.31
CA THR A 85 -5.59 5.68 -7.06
C THR A 85 -6.66 5.79 -6.00
N LEU A 86 -6.41 5.16 -4.86
CA LEU A 86 -7.20 5.30 -3.67
C LEU A 86 -6.60 6.41 -2.83
N SER A 87 -7.36 7.49 -2.63
CA SER A 87 -7.03 8.52 -1.67
C SER A 87 -7.76 8.23 -0.36
N THR A 88 -7.01 8.04 0.73
CA THR A 88 -7.54 7.72 2.05
C THR A 88 -7.22 8.87 3.00
N ASP A 89 -8.24 9.60 3.44
CA ASP A 89 -8.11 10.63 4.46
C ASP A 89 -8.35 9.99 5.83
N VAL A 90 -7.33 10.00 6.69
CA VAL A 90 -7.40 9.53 8.07
C VAL A 90 -7.26 10.66 9.09
N SER A 91 -7.40 11.92 8.67
CA SER A 91 -7.26 13.10 9.53
C SER A 91 -8.25 13.16 10.69
N TYR A 92 -9.39 12.49 10.55
CA TYR A 92 -10.41 12.36 11.59
C TYR A 92 -10.09 11.29 12.65
N ILE A 93 -9.09 10.44 12.41
CA ILE A 93 -8.71 9.37 13.33
C ILE A 93 -7.76 9.94 14.39
N SER A 94 -8.10 9.75 15.67
CA SER A 94 -7.22 10.14 16.78
C SER A 94 -5.85 9.46 16.66
N HIS A 95 -4.78 10.23 16.80
CA HIS A 95 -3.40 9.75 16.74
C HIS A 95 -3.07 8.70 17.81
N GLU A 96 -3.85 8.65 18.90
CA GLU A 96 -3.73 7.61 19.94
C GLU A 96 -4.01 6.20 19.40
N ARG A 97 -4.72 6.09 18.27
CA ARG A 97 -4.99 4.82 17.60
C ARG A 97 -3.86 4.38 16.69
N PHE A 98 -2.87 5.24 16.43
CA PHE A 98 -1.72 4.89 15.63
C PHE A 98 -0.70 4.16 16.48
N GLU A 99 -0.06 3.14 15.91
CA GLU A 99 0.97 2.39 16.63
C GLU A 99 2.25 3.24 16.67
N ARG A 100 2.63 3.72 17.86
CA ARG A 100 3.84 4.50 18.05
C ARG A 100 5.08 3.61 18.11
N LYS A 101 6.13 4.00 17.40
CA LYS A 101 7.43 3.32 17.36
C LYS A 101 8.60 4.29 17.47
N ILE A 102 9.74 3.72 17.81
CA ILE A 102 11.03 4.42 17.86
C ILE A 102 12.00 3.62 17.00
N SER A 103 12.65 4.30 16.06
CA SER A 103 13.65 3.67 15.20
C SER A 103 14.90 3.29 16.01
N PRO A 104 15.75 2.38 15.50
CA PRO A 104 17.07 2.14 16.10
C PRO A 104 17.96 3.38 16.20
N ARG A 105 17.62 4.47 15.47
CA ARG A 105 18.30 5.77 15.52
C ARG A 105 17.61 6.78 16.46
N GLY A 106 16.62 6.35 17.23
CA GLY A 106 15.88 7.22 18.16
C GLY A 106 14.82 8.12 17.51
N VAL A 107 14.45 7.86 16.25
CA VAL A 107 13.41 8.66 15.55
C VAL A 107 12.04 8.12 15.92
N HIS A 108 11.18 8.98 16.47
CA HIS A 108 9.79 8.65 16.74
C HIS A 108 8.97 8.67 15.45
N TYR A 109 8.14 7.65 15.26
CA TYR A 109 7.24 7.52 14.12
C TYR A 109 6.00 6.72 14.48
N TYR A 110 4.98 6.80 13.63
CA TYR A 110 3.73 6.07 13.76
C TYR A 110 3.55 5.09 12.61
N ILE A 111 2.92 3.96 12.89
CA ILE A 111 2.36 3.07 11.89
C ILE A 111 0.84 3.23 11.90
N VAL A 112 0.31 3.66 10.75
CA VAL A 112 -1.13 3.75 10.52
C VAL A 112 -1.54 2.55 9.69
N SER A 113 -2.15 1.54 10.33
CA SER A 113 -2.66 0.35 9.65
C SER A 113 -4.15 0.48 9.40
N TYR A 114 -4.59 0.18 8.19
CA TYR A 114 -6.00 0.24 7.83
C TYR A 114 -6.38 -0.83 6.80
N LYS A 115 -7.66 -1.14 6.72
CA LYS A 115 -8.20 -2.11 5.76
C LYS A 115 -9.03 -1.38 4.73
N VAL A 116 -8.73 -1.63 3.47
CA VAL A 116 -9.54 -1.14 2.36
C VAL A 116 -10.52 -2.23 1.98
N ARG A 117 -11.80 -1.88 1.90
CA ARG A 117 -12.86 -2.76 1.41
C ARG A 117 -13.34 -2.21 0.06
N MET A 118 -13.20 -3.01 -0.99
CA MET A 118 -13.74 -2.71 -2.31
C MET A 118 -14.93 -3.59 -2.58
N THR A 119 -16.04 -3.00 -3.01
CA THR A 119 -17.26 -3.72 -3.40
C THR A 119 -17.58 -3.40 -4.85
N LEU A 120 -17.79 -4.43 -5.67
CA LEU A 120 -18.36 -4.29 -7.01
C LEU A 120 -19.84 -3.95 -6.86
N LEU A 121 -20.23 -2.79 -7.35
CA LEU A 121 -21.63 -2.46 -7.56
C LEU A 121 -22.00 -3.01 -8.93
N ASN A 122 -22.91 -3.98 -8.99
CA ASN A 122 -23.49 -4.37 -10.27
C ASN A 122 -24.25 -3.15 -10.79
N GLU A 123 -23.86 -2.64 -11.96
CA GLU A 123 -24.73 -1.74 -12.73
C GLU A 123 -25.93 -2.57 -13.17
N SER A 124 -27.09 -2.27 -12.57
CA SER A 124 -28.39 -2.81 -12.93
C SER A 124 -28.86 -2.28 -14.28
#